data_AF-A0A7W8KMC7-F1
#
_entry.id   AF-A0A7W8KMC7-F1
#
_cell.length_a   1.000
_cell.length_b   1.000
_cell.length_c   1.000
_cell.angle_alpha   90.00
_cell.angle_beta   90.00
_cell.angle_gamma   90.00
#
_symmetry.space_group_name_H-M   'P 1'
#
loop_
_entity.id
_entity.type
_entity.pdbx_description
1 polymer ?
#
loop_
_entity_poly.entity_id
_entity_poly.type
_entity_poly.pdbx_seq_one_letter_code
_entity_poly.pdbx_strand_id
1 'polypeptide(L)'
;MSMILNSGSCFFNRTLSDKLIQRAIEGSSKETSIHIGIWEKIKDWFCGTDSKSALDKIYDLTHANENPSENNKTEFVLNRAVMFFDLKHMAYPAYQDRFQASIIKLDNGSLAFSFSIKDAMDERTLPYGDVHNEIHSVNERNLTNDSEFLDKRSVEEYGLHGAMSTVEYDLQKDEFKGINEHNQRRINSHLLRHETKEKLSEYPELAQEWIRWQANCYDHYASLDQSLMTGGSLHPAKLIGTDDEWMYDLFKSVNEIRAETNQAIADKFNAAIYKAFHSGMPYYSSLKNTSPRPMICPSGDLT
;
A
#
# COMPACT_ATOMS: atom_id res chain seq x y z
N MET A 1 -35.33 -10.97 34.13
CA MET A 1 -36.74 -11.08 33.71
C MET A 1 -36.77 -10.99 32.19
N SER A 2 -37.54 -11.84 31.51
CA SER A 2 -37.74 -11.72 30.05
C SER A 2 -39.17 -11.23 29.80
N MET A 3 -39.35 -10.23 28.94
CA MET A 3 -40.66 -9.82 28.45
C MET A 3 -40.83 -10.32 27.01
N ILE A 4 -41.79 -11.21 26.82
CA ILE A 4 -42.19 -11.71 25.50
C ILE A 4 -43.38 -10.87 25.03
N LEU A 5 -43.15 -9.99 24.06
CA LEU A 5 -44.22 -9.34 23.32
C LEU A 5 -44.64 -10.26 22.17
N ASN A 6 -45.92 -10.60 22.12
CA ASN A 6 -46.44 -11.62 21.22
C ASN A 6 -47.45 -10.99 20.25
N SER A 7 -47.03 -10.76 19.00
CA SER A 7 -47.89 -10.42 17.86
C SER A 7 -47.36 -11.12 16.61
N GLY A 8 -48.27 -11.56 15.74
CA GLY A 8 -47.98 -12.66 14.81
C GLY A 8 -47.20 -12.32 13.54
N SER A 9 -46.77 -13.41 12.88
CA SER A 9 -46.08 -13.53 11.57
C SER A 9 -44.57 -13.32 11.54
N CYS A 10 -43.87 -14.22 10.84
CA CYS A 10 -42.43 -14.30 10.59
C CYS A 10 -41.50 -14.34 11.84
N PHE A 11 -41.33 -15.54 12.39
CA PHE A 11 -40.33 -15.83 13.42
C PHE A 11 -38.88 -15.79 12.89
N PHE A 12 -38.29 -14.59 12.86
CA PHE A 12 -36.85 -14.45 13.11
C PHE A 12 -36.67 -13.97 14.56
N ASN A 13 -36.36 -14.91 15.46
CA ASN A 13 -35.96 -14.56 16.82
C ASN A 13 -34.64 -13.80 16.78
N ARG A 14 -34.70 -12.46 16.82
CA ARG A 14 -33.54 -11.58 16.95
C ARG A 14 -33.03 -11.60 18.39
N THR A 15 -32.35 -12.68 18.76
CA THR A 15 -31.53 -12.71 19.96
C THR A 15 -30.27 -11.88 19.70
N LEU A 16 -30.27 -10.63 20.15
CA LEU A 16 -29.02 -9.89 20.42
C LEU A 16 -28.19 -10.78 21.34
N SER A 17 -27.07 -11.33 20.84
CA SER A 17 -26.28 -12.24 21.67
C SER A 17 -25.69 -11.46 22.84
N ASP A 18 -25.78 -12.00 24.05
CA ASP A 18 -25.27 -11.34 25.26
C ASP A 18 -23.81 -10.89 25.12
N LYS A 19 -23.00 -11.59 24.31
CA LYS A 19 -21.61 -11.21 23.99
C LYS A 19 -21.45 -9.87 23.26
N LEU A 20 -22.41 -9.44 22.44
CA LEU A 20 -22.34 -8.15 21.75
C LEU A 20 -22.72 -7.01 22.69
N ILE A 21 -23.74 -7.22 23.52
CA ILE A 21 -24.12 -6.30 24.61
C ILE A 21 -22.98 -6.20 25.62
N GLN A 22 -22.36 -7.32 25.99
CA GLN A 22 -21.23 -7.37 26.91
C GLN A 22 -19.99 -6.67 26.32
N ARG A 23 -19.66 -6.87 25.04
CA ARG A 23 -18.62 -6.07 24.35
C ARG A 23 -18.95 -4.57 24.29
N ALA A 24 -20.21 -4.18 24.18
CA ALA A 24 -20.62 -2.77 24.24
C ALA A 24 -20.42 -2.15 25.63
N ILE A 25 -20.67 -2.94 26.67
CA ILE A 25 -20.57 -2.52 28.09
C ILE A 25 -19.10 -2.52 28.56
N GLU A 26 -18.29 -3.48 28.09
CA GLU A 26 -16.87 -3.60 28.40
C GLU A 26 -15.98 -2.69 27.52
N GLY A 27 -16.43 -2.38 26.30
CA GLY A 27 -15.75 -1.48 25.36
C GLY A 27 -16.05 -0.01 25.64
N SER A 28 -15.28 0.60 26.55
CA SER A 28 -15.46 1.97 27.05
C SER A 28 -15.14 3.10 26.06
N SER A 29 -15.13 2.86 24.75
CA SER A 29 -14.79 3.84 23.72
C SER A 29 -15.99 4.29 22.88
N LYS A 30 -15.92 5.53 22.39
CA LYS A 30 -16.92 6.12 21.49
C LYS A 30 -16.96 5.36 20.15
N GLU A 31 -15.83 4.79 19.77
CA GLU A 31 -15.57 4.05 18.53
C GLU A 31 -16.28 2.69 18.57
N THR A 32 -16.22 1.97 19.71
CA THR A 32 -17.00 0.74 19.91
C THR A 32 -18.50 1.01 19.81
N SER A 33 -18.95 2.15 20.32
CA SER A 33 -20.35 2.59 20.20
C SER A 33 -20.75 2.92 18.75
N ILE A 34 -19.85 3.52 17.95
CA ILE A 34 -20.08 3.81 16.52
C ILE A 34 -20.23 2.51 15.71
N HIS A 35 -19.34 1.54 15.90
CA HIS A 35 -19.40 0.22 15.23
C HIS A 35 -20.72 -0.51 15.52
N ILE A 36 -21.14 -0.56 16.79
CA ILE A 36 -22.40 -1.22 17.17
C ILE A 36 -23.61 -0.44 16.62
N GLY A 37 -23.55 0.89 16.63
CA GLY A 37 -24.56 1.75 16.03
C GLY A 37 -24.70 1.60 14.51
N ILE A 38 -23.60 1.31 13.79
CA ILE A 38 -23.64 0.99 12.36
C ILE A 38 -24.22 -0.42 12.16
N TRP A 39 -23.66 -1.42 12.85
CA TRP A 39 -24.10 -2.82 12.74
C TRP A 39 -25.61 -2.99 12.97
N GLU A 40 -26.16 -2.39 14.02
CA GLU A 40 -27.59 -2.52 14.33
C GLU A 40 -28.52 -1.99 13.22
N LYS A 41 -28.05 -1.07 12.38
CA LYS A 41 -28.80 -0.54 11.23
C LYS A 41 -28.70 -1.43 9.98
N ILE A 42 -27.60 -2.18 9.81
CA ILE A 42 -27.29 -2.89 8.55
C ILE A 42 -27.20 -4.41 8.67
N LYS A 43 -27.27 -4.98 9.88
CA LYS A 43 -27.23 -6.43 10.13
C LYS A 43 -28.21 -7.25 9.30
N ASP A 44 -29.37 -6.67 8.98
CA ASP A 44 -30.43 -7.32 8.20
C ASP A 44 -30.13 -7.37 6.68
N TRP A 45 -29.05 -6.73 6.24
CA TRP A 45 -28.63 -6.71 4.83
C TRP A 45 -27.71 -7.88 4.48
N PHE A 46 -27.22 -8.62 5.48
CA PHE A 46 -26.28 -9.73 5.33
C PHE A 46 -26.95 -11.07 5.59
N CYS A 47 -26.43 -12.14 4.98
CA CYS A 47 -26.81 -13.49 5.37
C CYS A 47 -26.30 -13.81 6.79
N GLY A 48 -27.00 -14.69 7.50
CA GLY A 48 -26.61 -15.14 8.85
C GLY A 48 -25.24 -15.84 8.90
N THR A 49 -24.80 -16.45 7.79
CA THR A 49 -23.45 -17.03 7.63
C THR A 49 -22.36 -15.97 7.58
N ASP A 50 -22.64 -14.85 6.93
CA ASP A 50 -21.66 -13.81 6.59
C ASP A 50 -21.62 -12.69 7.64
N SER A 51 -22.67 -12.62 8.47
CA SER A 51 -22.86 -11.63 9.54
C SER A 51 -21.63 -11.42 10.44
N LYS A 52 -20.88 -12.48 10.78
CA LYS A 52 -19.65 -12.33 11.58
C LYS A 52 -18.54 -11.64 10.79
N SER A 53 -18.29 -12.07 9.55
CA SER A 53 -17.27 -11.48 8.69
C SER A 53 -17.62 -10.03 8.32
N ALA A 54 -18.90 -9.72 8.12
CA ALA A 54 -19.40 -8.38 7.92
C ALA A 54 -19.16 -7.50 9.16
N LEU A 55 -19.48 -8.01 10.36
CA LEU A 55 -19.21 -7.32 11.62
C LEU A 55 -17.70 -7.05 11.81
N ASP A 56 -16.84 -8.05 11.57
CA ASP A 56 -15.38 -7.89 11.68
C ASP A 56 -14.86 -6.84 10.67
N LYS A 57 -15.42 -6.78 9.45
CA LYS A 57 -15.15 -5.73 8.44
C LYS A 57 -15.71 -4.35 8.77
N ILE A 58 -16.80 -4.26 9.55
CA ILE A 58 -17.38 -3.01 10.08
C ILE A 58 -16.66 -2.58 11.36
N TYR A 59 -15.99 -3.49 12.08
CA TYR A 59 -15.10 -3.16 13.19
C TYR A 59 -13.82 -2.52 12.66
N ASP A 60 -13.20 -3.15 11.66
CA ASP A 60 -12.37 -2.42 10.71
C ASP A 60 -13.25 -1.45 9.88
N LEU A 61 -12.71 -0.64 8.95
CA LEU A 61 -13.35 0.60 8.45
C LEU A 61 -13.64 1.66 9.54
N THR A 62 -14.28 1.28 10.67
CA THR A 62 -14.69 2.18 11.75
C THR A 62 -13.59 2.45 12.77
N HIS A 63 -12.97 1.40 13.32
CA HIS A 63 -11.83 1.46 14.25
C HIS A 63 -10.52 1.41 13.45
N ALA A 64 -10.17 2.52 12.78
CA ALA A 64 -8.75 2.72 12.50
C ALA A 64 -8.03 2.86 13.85
N ASN A 65 -7.02 2.03 14.12
CA ASN A 65 -6.01 2.43 15.11
C ASN A 65 -5.46 3.79 14.66
N GLU A 66 -5.48 4.77 15.57
CA GLU A 66 -5.20 6.15 15.22
C GLU A 66 -3.80 6.29 14.61
N ASN A 67 -3.75 6.79 13.38
CA ASN A 67 -2.56 6.90 12.53
C ASN A 67 -1.88 5.54 12.21
N PRO A 68 -2.10 4.94 11.02
CA PRO A 68 -1.05 4.14 10.42
C PRO A 68 0.25 4.96 10.42
N SER A 69 1.40 4.31 10.60
CA SER A 69 2.69 4.98 10.38
C SER A 69 2.68 5.62 8.99
N GLU A 70 3.27 6.81 8.87
CA GLU A 70 3.30 7.57 7.60
C GLU A 70 3.78 6.67 6.44
N ASN A 71 4.75 5.81 6.76
CA ASN A 71 5.43 4.80 5.96
C ASN A 71 4.55 3.59 5.53
N ASN A 72 3.26 3.52 5.89
CA ASN A 72 2.36 2.51 5.31
C ASN A 72 0.92 2.98 5.06
N LYS A 73 0.77 4.28 4.78
CA LYS A 73 -0.54 4.92 4.60
C LYS A 73 -1.30 4.40 3.37
N THR A 74 -0.62 4.17 2.24
CA THR A 74 -1.27 3.69 1.02
C THR A 74 -1.76 2.25 1.17
N GLU A 75 -0.94 1.30 1.64
CA GLU A 75 -1.39 -0.08 1.88
C GLU A 75 -2.58 -0.13 2.85
N PHE A 76 -2.55 0.66 3.92
CA PHE A 76 -3.67 0.79 4.86
C PHE A 76 -4.98 1.21 4.16
N VAL A 77 -4.93 2.19 3.25
CA VAL A 77 -6.10 2.63 2.50
C VAL A 77 -6.55 1.60 1.45
N LEU A 78 -5.63 0.94 0.75
CA LEU A 78 -5.96 -0.12 -0.22
C LEU A 78 -6.66 -1.29 0.49
N ASN A 79 -6.16 -1.72 1.65
CA ASN A 79 -6.79 -2.77 2.45
C ASN A 79 -8.21 -2.35 2.89
N ARG A 80 -8.40 -1.11 3.35
CA ARG A 80 -9.72 -0.57 3.71
C ARG A 80 -10.68 -0.51 2.50
N ALA A 81 -10.18 -0.17 1.32
CA ALA A 81 -10.97 -0.18 0.08
C ALA A 81 -11.44 -1.59 -0.32
N VAL A 82 -10.53 -2.58 -0.30
CA VAL A 82 -10.89 -3.99 -0.54
C VAL A 82 -11.92 -4.49 0.47
N MET A 83 -11.75 -4.15 1.76
CA MET A 83 -12.71 -4.53 2.80
C MET A 83 -14.09 -3.88 2.62
N PHE A 84 -14.15 -2.65 2.11
CA PHE A 84 -15.40 -1.98 1.77
C PHE A 84 -16.09 -2.61 0.54
N PHE A 85 -15.30 -2.94 -0.50
CA PHE A 85 -15.77 -3.66 -1.68
C PHE A 85 -16.36 -5.03 -1.29
N ASP A 86 -15.63 -5.83 -0.51
CA ASP A 86 -16.13 -7.10 0.00
C ASP A 86 -17.42 -6.90 0.82
N LEU A 87 -17.47 -5.91 1.72
CA LEU A 87 -18.63 -5.65 2.56
C LEU A 87 -19.88 -5.30 1.74
N LYS A 88 -19.73 -4.52 0.65
CA LYS A 88 -20.79 -4.27 -0.33
C LYS A 88 -21.26 -5.60 -0.95
N HIS A 89 -20.35 -6.43 -1.44
CA HIS A 89 -20.70 -7.69 -2.12
C HIS A 89 -21.21 -8.80 -1.19
N MET A 90 -20.97 -8.71 0.12
CA MET A 90 -21.58 -9.56 1.14
C MET A 90 -23.03 -9.18 1.47
N ALA A 91 -23.47 -7.97 1.15
CA ALA A 91 -24.86 -7.55 1.32
C ALA A 91 -25.76 -8.10 0.20
N TYR A 92 -27.02 -8.37 0.51
CA TYR A 92 -28.01 -8.75 -0.52
C TYR A 92 -28.08 -7.68 -1.62
N PRO A 93 -28.26 -8.06 -2.91
CA PRO A 93 -28.25 -7.12 -4.04
C PRO A 93 -29.15 -5.89 -3.88
N ALA A 94 -30.29 -6.03 -3.18
CA ALA A 94 -31.24 -4.95 -2.88
C ALA A 94 -30.72 -3.85 -1.91
N TYR A 95 -29.49 -3.99 -1.39
CA TYR A 95 -28.84 -3.02 -0.50
C TYR A 95 -27.46 -2.57 -1.00
N GLN A 96 -26.96 -3.10 -2.13
CA GLN A 96 -25.59 -2.80 -2.60
C GLN A 96 -25.45 -1.35 -3.11
N ASP A 97 -26.54 -0.74 -3.58
CA ASP A 97 -26.65 0.67 -3.97
C ASP A 97 -26.44 1.66 -2.80
N ARG A 98 -26.56 1.17 -1.57
CA ARG A 98 -26.36 1.96 -0.34
C ARG A 98 -24.89 2.14 0.02
N PHE A 99 -24.00 1.33 -0.55
CA PHE A 99 -22.55 1.43 -0.37
C PHE A 99 -21.99 2.36 -1.44
N GLN A 100 -21.55 3.54 -1.02
CA GLN A 100 -21.06 4.58 -1.92
C GLN A 100 -19.58 4.79 -1.69
N ALA A 101 -18.80 4.85 -2.77
CA ALA A 101 -17.36 5.05 -2.73
C ALA A 101 -16.87 5.81 -3.96
N SER A 102 -15.77 6.53 -3.81
CA SER A 102 -15.09 7.28 -4.87
C SER A 102 -13.62 7.50 -4.55
N ILE A 103 -12.83 7.74 -5.59
CA ILE A 103 -11.47 8.25 -5.48
C ILE A 103 -11.49 9.75 -5.80
N ILE A 104 -11.03 10.57 -4.86
CA ILE A 104 -11.01 12.02 -4.99
C ILE A 104 -9.58 12.55 -4.94
N LYS A 105 -9.32 13.64 -5.66
CA LYS A 105 -8.06 14.38 -5.57
C LYS A 105 -8.22 15.53 -4.59
N LEU A 106 -7.29 15.66 -3.65
CA LEU A 106 -7.26 16.70 -2.63
C LEU A 106 -6.47 17.93 -3.10
N ASP A 107 -6.71 19.08 -2.46
CA ASP A 107 -6.11 20.38 -2.82
C ASP A 107 -4.58 20.39 -2.76
N ASN A 108 -3.98 19.55 -1.92
CA ASN A 108 -2.52 19.36 -1.81
C ASN A 108 -1.94 18.47 -2.92
N GLY A 109 -2.76 17.96 -3.84
CA GLY A 109 -2.37 17.06 -4.93
C GLY A 109 -2.45 15.57 -4.59
N SER A 110 -2.50 15.19 -3.31
CA SER A 110 -2.66 13.79 -2.88
C SER A 110 -4.06 13.25 -3.18
N LEU A 111 -4.23 11.93 -3.09
CA LEU A 111 -5.49 11.24 -3.36
C LEU A 111 -6.19 10.89 -2.06
N ALA A 112 -7.49 10.62 -2.12
CA ALA A 112 -8.23 10.05 -1.01
C ALA A 112 -9.32 9.08 -1.46
N PHE A 113 -9.47 8.01 -0.68
CA PHE A 113 -10.60 7.09 -0.78
C PHE A 113 -11.73 7.64 0.08
N SER A 114 -12.83 8.06 -0.54
CA SER A 114 -14.04 8.50 0.17
C SER A 114 -15.10 7.40 0.11
N PHE A 115 -15.74 7.10 1.23
CA PHE A 115 -16.77 6.05 1.31
C PHE A 115 -17.83 6.33 2.38
N SER A 116 -19.05 5.88 2.14
CA SER A 116 -20.19 5.98 3.07
C SER A 116 -21.14 4.79 2.93
N ILE A 117 -22.03 4.60 3.92
CA ILE A 117 -23.12 3.63 3.82
C ILE A 117 -24.42 4.37 4.13
N LYS A 118 -25.27 4.55 3.11
CA LYS A 118 -26.50 5.33 3.20
C LYS A 118 -27.40 4.88 4.35
N ASP A 119 -27.88 5.85 5.13
CA ASP A 119 -28.65 5.72 6.37
C ASP A 119 -27.88 5.10 7.57
N ALA A 120 -26.69 4.53 7.33
CA ALA A 120 -25.92 3.77 8.31
C ALA A 120 -24.68 4.49 8.86
N MET A 121 -23.79 4.91 7.97
CA MET A 121 -22.47 5.46 8.25
C MET A 121 -22.24 6.71 7.38
N ASP A 122 -21.95 7.83 8.03
CA ASP A 122 -21.58 9.10 7.37
C ASP A 122 -20.30 8.94 6.54
N GLU A 123 -20.07 9.85 5.61
CA GLU A 123 -18.89 9.83 4.74
C GLU A 123 -17.58 9.88 5.54
N ARG A 124 -16.64 9.02 5.14
CA ARG A 124 -15.27 8.95 5.65
C ARG A 124 -14.30 9.08 4.48
N THR A 125 -13.26 9.89 4.67
CA THR A 125 -12.25 10.15 3.65
C THR A 125 -10.88 9.75 4.20
N LEU A 126 -10.17 8.87 3.48
CA LEU A 126 -8.85 8.37 3.87
C LEU A 126 -7.79 8.81 2.83
N PRO A 127 -6.90 9.77 3.16
CA PRO A 127 -5.87 10.26 2.23
C PRO A 127 -4.73 9.26 2.05
N TYR A 128 -4.23 9.11 0.82
CA TYR A 128 -3.14 8.21 0.41
C TYR A 128 -2.35 8.77 -0.79
N GLY A 129 -1.30 8.07 -1.21
CA GLY A 129 -0.52 8.45 -2.40
C GLY A 129 0.35 9.69 -2.21
N ASP A 130 0.79 9.98 -0.99
CA ASP A 130 1.75 11.04 -0.73
C ASP A 130 3.16 10.57 -1.14
N VAL A 131 3.69 11.13 -2.22
CA VAL A 131 4.98 10.73 -2.82
C VAL A 131 6.17 10.84 -1.84
N HIS A 132 6.10 11.70 -0.81
CA HIS A 132 7.16 11.75 0.19
C HIS A 132 7.15 10.50 1.07
N ASN A 133 5.96 10.11 1.54
CA ASN A 133 5.75 8.90 2.32
C ASN A 133 6.04 7.63 1.51
N GLU A 134 5.58 7.55 0.25
CA GLU A 134 5.88 6.41 -0.63
C GLU A 134 7.40 6.20 -0.79
N ILE A 135 8.16 7.29 -0.98
CA ILE A 135 9.63 7.26 -1.02
C ILE A 135 10.21 6.74 0.30
N HIS A 136 9.63 7.12 1.44
CA HIS A 136 10.08 6.62 2.75
C HIS A 136 9.83 5.11 2.87
N SER A 137 8.64 4.64 2.52
CA SER A 137 8.25 3.22 2.51
C SER A 137 9.17 2.36 1.63
N VAL A 138 9.54 2.88 0.45
CA VAL A 138 10.48 2.22 -0.48
C VAL A 138 11.91 2.15 0.10
N ASN A 139 12.35 3.15 0.88
CA ASN A 139 13.69 3.18 1.49
C ASN A 139 13.86 2.26 2.69
N GLU A 140 12.82 2.10 3.51
CA GLU A 140 12.86 1.22 4.69
C GLU A 140 12.80 -0.27 4.33
N ARG A 141 12.36 -0.61 3.12
CA ARG A 141 12.33 -2.00 2.65
C ARG A 141 13.75 -2.56 2.52
N ASN A 142 13.93 -3.75 3.07
CA ASN A 142 15.09 -4.58 2.78
C ASN A 142 15.04 -4.97 1.29
N LEU A 143 16.19 -4.95 0.64
CA LEU A 143 16.35 -5.52 -0.70
C LEU A 143 15.98 -7.01 -0.63
N THR A 144 15.15 -7.47 -1.57
CA THR A 144 14.95 -8.90 -1.86
C THR A 144 15.29 -9.17 -3.33
N ASN A 145 15.02 -10.38 -3.83
CA ASN A 145 15.05 -10.65 -5.27
C ASN A 145 13.74 -11.32 -5.72
N ASP A 146 12.63 -11.03 -5.05
CA ASP A 146 11.33 -11.67 -5.31
C ASP A 146 10.77 -11.27 -6.68
N SER A 147 11.19 -10.11 -7.21
CA SER A 147 10.95 -9.63 -8.57
C SER A 147 11.99 -10.07 -9.61
N GLU A 148 12.96 -10.89 -9.20
CA GLU A 148 14.06 -11.43 -10.04
C GLU A 148 14.89 -10.33 -10.75
N PHE A 149 15.02 -9.13 -10.16
CA PHE A 149 15.80 -8.03 -10.72
C PHE A 149 17.26 -8.43 -10.94
N LEU A 150 17.93 -8.92 -9.89
CA LEU A 150 19.30 -9.42 -9.99
C LEU A 150 19.31 -10.78 -10.71
N ASP A 151 20.36 -11.01 -11.52
CA ASP A 151 20.55 -12.29 -12.20
C ASP A 151 20.52 -13.44 -11.19
N LYS A 152 19.68 -14.43 -11.48
CA LYS A 152 19.42 -15.55 -10.57
C LYS A 152 20.67 -16.38 -10.27
N ARG A 153 21.55 -16.58 -11.26
CA ARG A 153 22.79 -17.36 -11.07
C ARG A 153 23.76 -16.58 -10.18
N SER A 154 23.89 -15.28 -10.40
CA SER A 154 24.69 -14.41 -9.54
C SER A 154 24.19 -14.41 -8.09
N VAL A 155 22.86 -14.43 -7.87
CA VAL A 155 22.27 -14.54 -6.52
C VAL A 155 22.49 -15.93 -5.90
N GLU A 156 22.41 -17.00 -6.69
CA GLU A 156 22.70 -18.38 -6.25
C GLU A 156 24.19 -18.58 -5.91
N GLU A 157 25.11 -17.93 -6.63
CA GLU A 157 26.57 -18.09 -6.45
C GLU A 157 27.15 -17.17 -5.36
N TYR A 158 26.74 -15.89 -5.32
CA TYR A 158 27.33 -14.87 -4.45
C TYR A 158 26.41 -14.39 -3.32
N GLY A 159 25.17 -14.89 -3.28
CA GLY A 159 24.12 -14.34 -2.44
C GLY A 159 23.65 -12.96 -2.90
N LEU A 160 22.54 -12.48 -2.32
CA LEU A 160 21.88 -11.22 -2.73
C LEU A 160 22.82 -10.01 -2.74
N HIS A 161 23.65 -9.85 -1.69
CA HIS A 161 24.55 -8.70 -1.55
C HIS A 161 25.76 -8.81 -2.48
N GLY A 162 26.26 -10.03 -2.71
CA GLY A 162 27.33 -10.29 -3.68
C GLY A 162 26.86 -10.02 -5.11
N ALA A 163 25.69 -10.52 -5.49
CA ALA A 163 25.06 -10.25 -6.78
C ALA A 163 24.83 -8.75 -7.02
N MET A 164 24.33 -8.01 -6.01
CA MET A 164 24.22 -6.55 -6.10
C MET A 164 25.59 -5.89 -6.33
N SER A 165 26.65 -6.33 -5.64
CA SER A 165 28.00 -5.75 -5.82
C SER A 165 28.63 -5.99 -7.20
N THR A 166 28.08 -6.88 -8.03
CA THR A 166 28.49 -7.10 -9.42
C THR A 166 27.73 -6.26 -10.45
N VAL A 167 26.77 -5.43 -10.01
CA VAL A 167 26.02 -4.53 -10.89
C VAL A 167 26.92 -3.39 -11.37
N GLU A 168 26.92 -3.20 -12.69
CA GLU A 168 27.61 -2.12 -13.42
C GLU A 168 26.66 -1.53 -14.47
N TYR A 169 26.89 -0.30 -14.91
CA TYR A 169 26.13 0.31 -15.99
C TYR A 169 26.98 0.47 -17.27
N ASP A 170 26.47 -0.04 -18.39
CA ASP A 170 27.10 0.02 -19.72
C ASP A 170 26.57 1.21 -20.53
N LEU A 171 27.32 2.32 -20.52
CA LEU A 171 26.95 3.56 -21.20
C LEU A 171 26.78 3.40 -22.73
N GLN A 172 27.46 2.44 -23.36
CA GLN A 172 27.34 2.24 -24.81
C GLN A 172 26.04 1.53 -25.21
N LYS A 173 25.47 0.74 -24.29
CA LYS A 173 24.25 -0.03 -24.51
C LYS A 173 23.00 0.56 -23.84
N ASP A 174 23.18 1.43 -22.84
CA ASP A 174 22.11 1.89 -21.93
C ASP A 174 21.48 0.73 -21.13
N GLU A 175 22.34 -0.19 -20.67
CA GLU A 175 21.98 -1.44 -19.99
C GLU A 175 22.74 -1.61 -18.66
N PHE A 176 22.12 -2.28 -17.70
CA PHE A 176 22.78 -2.65 -16.44
C PHE A 176 23.22 -4.11 -16.45
N LYS A 177 24.52 -4.37 -16.24
CA LYS A 177 25.06 -5.72 -16.07
C LYS A 177 24.68 -6.27 -14.69
N GLY A 178 24.63 -7.59 -14.54
CA GLY A 178 24.15 -8.26 -13.33
C GLY A 178 22.63 -8.25 -13.14
N ILE A 179 21.88 -7.65 -14.08
CA ILE A 179 20.42 -7.54 -14.07
C ILE A 179 19.80 -8.47 -15.12
N ASN A 180 18.70 -9.13 -14.75
CA ASN A 180 17.92 -9.96 -15.67
C ASN A 180 17.46 -9.12 -16.88
N GLU A 181 17.69 -9.61 -18.10
CA GLU A 181 17.35 -8.94 -19.37
C GLU A 181 15.87 -8.50 -19.42
N HIS A 182 14.97 -9.32 -18.88
CA HIS A 182 13.53 -9.03 -18.82
C HIS A 182 13.19 -7.84 -17.91
N ASN A 183 14.07 -7.54 -16.95
CA ASN A 183 13.90 -6.47 -15.97
C ASN A 183 14.59 -5.16 -16.38
N GLN A 184 15.41 -5.12 -17.44
CA GLN A 184 16.07 -3.89 -17.95
C GLN A 184 15.07 -2.72 -18.13
N ARG A 185 13.90 -3.01 -18.71
CA ARG A 185 12.84 -2.01 -18.95
C ARG A 185 12.17 -1.49 -17.67
N ARG A 186 12.31 -2.21 -16.54
CA ARG A 186 11.71 -1.85 -15.23
C ARG A 186 12.65 -1.01 -14.36
N ILE A 187 13.90 -0.81 -14.77
CA ILE A 187 14.91 0.01 -14.09
C ILE A 187 14.66 1.52 -14.27
N ASN A 188 13.71 1.92 -15.13
CA ASN A 188 13.39 3.32 -15.41
C ASN A 188 14.61 4.18 -15.80
N SER A 189 15.61 3.58 -16.49
CA SER A 189 16.84 4.28 -16.89
C SER A 189 16.58 5.51 -17.78
N HIS A 190 15.42 5.57 -18.45
CA HIS A 190 14.97 6.73 -19.23
C HIS A 190 14.69 7.99 -18.39
N LEU A 191 14.54 7.87 -17.06
CA LEU A 191 14.38 9.01 -16.14
C LEU A 191 15.72 9.61 -15.70
N LEU A 192 16.84 8.94 -16.01
CA LEU A 192 18.18 9.40 -15.68
C LEU A 192 18.72 10.31 -16.78
N ARG A 193 19.34 11.43 -16.36
CA ARG A 193 19.99 12.36 -17.28
C ARG A 193 21.27 11.76 -17.86
N HIS A 194 21.72 12.26 -19.02
CA HIS A 194 22.91 11.74 -19.68
C HIS A 194 24.16 11.84 -18.79
N GLU A 195 24.34 12.99 -18.13
CA GLU A 195 25.46 13.25 -17.20
C GLU A 195 25.40 12.33 -15.96
N THR A 196 24.19 11.90 -15.57
CA THR A 196 24.02 10.90 -14.51
C THR A 196 24.42 9.52 -15.00
N LYS A 197 24.02 9.13 -16.21
CA LYS A 197 24.41 7.86 -16.85
C LYS A 197 25.92 7.76 -17.07
N GLU A 198 26.59 8.84 -17.45
CA GLU A 198 28.06 8.88 -17.50
C GLU A 198 28.67 8.51 -16.13
N LYS A 199 28.20 9.15 -15.04
CA LYS A 199 28.70 8.84 -13.69
C LYS A 199 28.35 7.43 -13.22
N LEU A 200 27.20 6.86 -13.60
CA LEU A 200 26.90 5.46 -13.36
C LEU A 200 27.91 4.50 -14.00
N SER A 201 28.48 4.85 -15.15
CA SER A 201 29.51 4.04 -15.83
C SER A 201 30.92 4.24 -15.27
N GLU A 202 31.19 5.38 -14.64
CA GLU A 202 32.45 5.67 -13.94
C GLU A 202 32.51 5.07 -12.53
N TYR A 203 31.37 5.00 -11.84
CA TYR A 203 31.26 4.63 -10.43
C TYR A 203 30.15 3.57 -10.23
N PRO A 204 30.50 2.27 -10.23
CA PRO A 204 29.54 1.18 -10.10
C PRO A 204 28.66 1.26 -8.86
N GLU A 205 29.14 1.85 -7.75
CA GLU A 205 28.37 2.05 -6.52
C GLU A 205 27.10 2.88 -6.75
N LEU A 206 27.14 3.83 -7.70
CA LEU A 206 25.97 4.62 -8.09
C LEU A 206 24.95 3.75 -8.85
N ALA A 207 25.43 2.82 -9.70
CA ALA A 207 24.56 1.90 -10.44
C ALA A 207 23.89 0.92 -9.49
N GLN A 208 24.63 0.41 -8.50
CA GLN A 208 24.15 -0.45 -7.42
C GLN A 208 23.10 0.26 -6.56
N GLU A 209 23.33 1.52 -6.20
CA GLU A 209 22.34 2.34 -5.49
C GLU A 209 21.07 2.50 -6.34
N TRP A 210 21.19 2.90 -7.61
CA TRP A 210 20.03 3.03 -8.50
C TRP A 210 19.20 1.74 -8.62
N ILE A 211 19.85 0.60 -8.87
CA ILE A 211 19.15 -0.70 -8.95
C ILE A 211 18.46 -1.05 -7.64
N ARG A 212 19.09 -0.83 -6.48
CA ARG A 212 18.46 -1.08 -5.17
C ARG A 212 17.17 -0.28 -5.03
N TRP A 213 17.17 1.01 -5.38
CA TRP A 213 15.97 1.85 -5.35
C TRP A 213 14.87 1.32 -6.29
N GLN A 214 15.23 0.90 -7.50
CA GLN A 214 14.28 0.41 -8.50
C GLN A 214 13.68 -0.97 -8.12
N ALA A 215 14.49 -1.88 -7.59
CA ALA A 215 14.02 -3.16 -7.06
C ALA A 215 13.05 -2.96 -5.89
N ASN A 216 13.46 -2.21 -4.85
CA ASN A 216 12.60 -1.87 -3.72
C ASN A 216 11.28 -1.20 -4.15
N CYS A 217 11.32 -0.30 -5.14
CA CYS A 217 10.13 0.35 -5.67
C CYS A 217 9.21 -0.64 -6.39
N TYR A 218 9.76 -1.53 -7.23
CA TYR A 218 8.99 -2.57 -7.89
C TYR A 218 8.32 -3.51 -6.87
N ASP A 219 9.08 -4.01 -5.89
CA ASP A 219 8.60 -4.94 -4.86
C ASP A 219 7.55 -4.29 -3.95
N HIS A 220 7.65 -2.98 -3.72
CA HIS A 220 6.62 -2.22 -3.02
C HIS A 220 5.29 -2.26 -3.77
N TYR A 221 5.25 -1.78 -5.02
CA TYR A 221 4.00 -1.70 -5.76
C TYR A 221 3.47 -3.08 -6.18
N ALA A 222 4.33 -4.06 -6.45
CA ALA A 222 3.90 -5.44 -6.70
C ALA A 222 3.20 -6.06 -5.48
N SER A 223 3.65 -5.75 -4.27
CA SER A 223 2.98 -6.13 -3.01
C SER A 223 1.62 -5.46 -2.85
N LEU A 224 1.48 -4.18 -3.24
CA LEU A 224 0.20 -3.47 -3.20
C LEU A 224 -0.79 -4.01 -4.24
N ASP A 225 -0.33 -4.25 -5.47
CA ASP A 225 -1.10 -4.88 -6.55
C ASP A 225 -1.59 -6.28 -6.13
N GLN A 226 -0.73 -7.08 -5.48
CA GLN A 226 -1.12 -8.39 -4.97
C GLN A 226 -2.22 -8.28 -3.91
N SER A 227 -2.11 -7.37 -2.94
CA SER A 227 -3.16 -7.14 -1.93
C SER A 227 -4.50 -6.76 -2.57
N LEU A 228 -4.50 -5.87 -3.57
CA LEU A 228 -5.71 -5.49 -4.32
C LEU A 228 -6.33 -6.64 -5.12
N MET A 229 -5.52 -7.56 -5.63
CA MET A 229 -5.98 -8.72 -6.41
C MET A 229 -6.37 -9.93 -5.53
N THR A 230 -6.16 -9.86 -4.21
CA THR A 230 -6.48 -10.93 -3.25
C THR A 230 -7.98 -10.98 -2.92
N GLY A 231 -8.77 -11.33 -3.93
CA GLY A 231 -10.21 -11.55 -3.84
C GLY A 231 -10.79 -12.43 -4.96
N GLY A 232 -9.94 -12.89 -5.90
CA GLY A 232 -10.31 -13.80 -7.01
C GLY A 232 -11.27 -13.24 -8.08
N SER A 233 -11.95 -12.14 -7.78
CA SER A 233 -13.10 -11.60 -8.51
C SER A 233 -12.84 -10.20 -9.09
N LEU A 234 -11.92 -9.46 -8.47
CA LEU A 234 -11.47 -8.13 -8.88
C LEU A 234 -10.55 -8.24 -10.10
N HIS A 235 -11.12 -8.18 -11.31
CA HIS A 235 -10.37 -7.94 -12.53
C HIS A 235 -10.66 -6.51 -13.01
N PRO A 236 -9.68 -5.56 -13.01
CA PRO A 236 -9.96 -4.14 -13.21
C PRO A 236 -10.81 -3.81 -14.45
N ALA A 237 -10.54 -4.47 -15.58
CA ALA A 237 -11.31 -4.27 -16.82
C ALA A 237 -12.80 -4.68 -16.76
N LYS A 238 -13.25 -5.40 -15.73
CA LYS A 238 -14.66 -5.77 -15.51
C LYS A 238 -15.43 -4.76 -14.65
N LEU A 239 -14.74 -3.77 -14.08
CA LEU A 239 -15.31 -2.76 -13.17
C LEU A 239 -15.65 -1.45 -13.89
N ILE A 240 -15.13 -1.25 -15.11
CA ILE A 240 -15.40 -0.06 -15.93
C ILE A 240 -16.89 0.01 -16.29
N GLY A 241 -17.52 1.14 -16.02
CA GLY A 241 -18.95 1.36 -16.23
C GLY A 241 -19.89 0.55 -15.32
N THR A 242 -19.40 0.05 -14.17
CA THR A 242 -20.24 -0.59 -13.14
C THR A 242 -20.30 0.28 -11.87
N ASP A 243 -21.18 -0.06 -10.92
CA ASP A 243 -21.24 0.58 -9.60
C ASP A 243 -19.96 0.39 -8.75
N ASP A 244 -18.96 -0.34 -9.27
CA ASP A 244 -17.64 -0.57 -8.66
C ASP A 244 -16.49 0.07 -9.46
N GLU A 245 -16.79 0.99 -10.40
CA GLU A 245 -15.78 1.71 -11.19
C GLU A 245 -14.77 2.48 -10.30
N TRP A 246 -15.17 2.90 -9.10
CA TRP A 246 -14.27 3.49 -8.10
C TRP A 246 -13.09 2.58 -7.70
N MET A 247 -13.24 1.24 -7.79
CA MET A 247 -12.11 0.32 -7.60
C MET A 247 -11.18 0.32 -8.82
N TYR A 248 -11.69 0.48 -10.05
CA TYR A 248 -10.85 0.69 -11.23
C TYR A 248 -10.05 2.00 -11.12
N ASP A 249 -10.69 3.09 -10.66
CA ASP A 249 -10.01 4.34 -10.36
C ASP A 249 -8.93 4.17 -9.28
N LEU A 250 -9.18 3.33 -8.26
CA LEU A 250 -8.17 3.00 -7.24
C LEU A 250 -6.95 2.30 -7.88
N PHE A 251 -7.16 1.24 -8.67
CA PHE A 251 -6.09 0.56 -9.41
C PHE A 251 -5.30 1.52 -10.31
N LYS A 252 -5.99 2.42 -11.02
CA LYS A 252 -5.37 3.44 -11.87
C LYS A 252 -4.51 4.40 -11.04
N SER A 253 -5.04 4.86 -9.91
CA SER A 253 -4.36 5.80 -9.02
C SER A 253 -3.06 5.24 -8.41
N VAL A 254 -3.02 3.94 -8.06
CA VAL A 254 -1.78 3.29 -7.57
C VAL A 254 -0.69 3.26 -8.65
N ASN A 255 -1.07 3.08 -9.92
CA ASN A 255 -0.13 3.14 -11.04
C ASN A 255 0.37 4.58 -11.30
N GLU A 256 -0.47 5.59 -11.08
CA GLU A 256 -0.08 7.02 -11.15
C GLU A 256 0.89 7.37 -10.00
N ILE A 257 0.58 7.00 -8.75
CA ILE A 257 1.45 7.18 -7.57
C ILE A 257 2.81 6.50 -7.79
N ARG A 258 2.83 5.29 -8.36
CA ARG A 258 4.06 4.58 -8.73
C ARG A 258 4.91 5.35 -9.74
N ALA A 259 4.28 5.93 -10.77
CA ALA A 259 4.99 6.71 -11.78
C ALA A 259 5.57 8.00 -11.18
N GLU A 260 4.78 8.75 -10.42
CA GLU A 260 5.22 9.96 -9.71
C GLU A 260 6.34 9.68 -8.70
N THR A 261 6.25 8.56 -7.98
CA THR A 261 7.29 8.10 -7.05
C THR A 261 8.61 7.80 -7.78
N ASN A 262 8.58 7.07 -8.91
CA ASN A 262 9.79 6.81 -9.70
C ASN A 262 10.40 8.08 -10.28
N GLN A 263 9.59 9.02 -10.76
CA GLN A 263 10.04 10.33 -11.22
C GLN A 263 10.71 11.12 -10.09
N ALA A 264 10.09 11.21 -8.92
CA ALA A 264 10.65 11.93 -7.77
C ALA A 264 11.92 11.28 -7.20
N ILE A 265 12.08 9.96 -7.30
CA ILE A 265 13.33 9.25 -6.99
C ILE A 265 14.41 9.62 -8.00
N ALA A 266 14.10 9.56 -9.31
CA ALA A 266 15.03 9.94 -10.37
C ALA A 266 15.49 11.38 -10.24
N ASP A 267 14.60 12.33 -9.97
CA ASP A 267 14.94 13.75 -9.81
C ASP A 267 15.84 14.00 -8.59
N LYS A 268 15.57 13.34 -7.46
CA LYS A 268 16.45 13.37 -6.27
C LYS A 268 17.83 12.80 -6.59
N PHE A 269 17.90 11.68 -7.30
CA PHE A 269 19.15 10.99 -7.65
C PHE A 269 20.00 11.80 -8.64
N ASN A 270 19.39 12.27 -9.73
CA ASN A 270 19.99 13.18 -10.71
C ASN A 270 20.56 14.45 -10.02
N ALA A 271 19.78 15.06 -9.10
CA ALA A 271 20.21 16.25 -8.37
C ALA A 271 21.36 16.00 -7.38
N ALA A 272 21.37 14.84 -6.70
CA ALA A 272 22.44 14.44 -5.78
C ALA A 272 23.77 14.25 -6.52
N ILE A 273 23.76 13.55 -7.65
CA ILE A 273 24.94 13.34 -8.50
C ILE A 273 25.42 14.68 -9.08
N TYR A 274 24.53 15.50 -9.62
CA TYR A 274 24.90 16.82 -10.13
C TYR A 274 25.63 17.66 -9.06
N LYS A 275 25.06 17.76 -7.85
CA LYS A 275 25.63 18.51 -6.73
C LYS A 275 27.02 17.98 -6.32
N ALA A 276 27.19 16.67 -6.25
CA ALA A 276 28.44 16.07 -5.82
C ALA A 276 29.59 16.32 -6.80
N PHE A 277 29.34 16.13 -8.10
CA PHE A 277 30.39 16.20 -9.12
C PHE A 277 30.59 17.61 -9.72
N HIS A 278 29.62 18.53 -9.60
CA HIS A 278 29.73 19.90 -10.15
C HIS A 278 29.84 21.00 -9.09
N SER A 279 29.37 20.79 -7.85
CA SER A 279 29.41 21.81 -6.78
C SER A 279 30.56 21.61 -5.78
N GLY A 280 31.43 20.61 -5.99
CA GLY A 280 32.60 20.35 -5.13
C GLY A 280 32.26 19.88 -3.71
N MET A 281 31.01 19.50 -3.42
CA MET A 281 30.64 18.91 -2.12
C MET A 281 30.82 17.38 -2.15
N PRO A 282 31.34 16.75 -1.08
CA PRO A 282 31.51 15.30 -1.04
C PRO A 282 30.17 14.55 -1.05
N TYR A 283 30.00 13.66 -2.03
CA TYR A 283 28.82 12.80 -2.29
C TYR A 283 28.24 12.16 -1.01
N TYR A 284 29.10 11.62 -0.15
CA TYR A 284 28.75 10.95 1.11
C TYR A 284 28.04 11.83 2.17
N SER A 285 28.02 13.16 2.00
CA SER A 285 27.36 14.07 2.95
C SER A 285 25.88 14.32 2.64
N SER A 286 25.45 14.17 1.38
CA SER A 286 24.05 14.41 0.97
C SER A 286 23.13 13.20 1.19
N LEU A 287 23.64 11.97 1.11
CA LEU A 287 22.84 10.74 1.17
C LEU A 287 22.77 10.09 2.56
N LYS A 288 23.62 10.50 3.51
CA LYS A 288 23.56 10.01 4.90
C LYS A 288 22.35 10.52 5.71
N ASN A 289 21.61 11.50 5.18
CA ASN A 289 20.32 11.91 5.73
C ASN A 289 19.14 11.09 5.16
N THR A 290 19.38 10.12 4.28
CA THR A 290 18.33 9.36 3.58
C THR A 290 18.56 7.83 3.58
N SER A 291 19.46 7.32 4.42
CA SER A 291 19.69 5.87 4.57
C SER A 291 19.74 5.51 6.06
N PRO A 292 19.02 4.47 6.53
CA PRO A 292 19.04 4.08 7.93
C PRO A 292 20.47 3.73 8.38
N ARG A 293 20.87 4.21 9.57
CA ARG A 293 22.12 3.73 10.17
C ARG A 293 21.95 2.23 10.46
N PRO A 294 22.90 1.36 10.07
CA PRO A 294 22.91 0.00 10.59
C PRO A 294 22.98 0.06 12.12
N MET A 295 22.06 -0.62 12.81
CA MET A 295 22.14 -0.79 14.25
C MET A 295 23.41 -1.60 14.56
N ILE A 296 24.43 -0.91 15.05
CA ILE A 296 25.60 -1.55 15.63
C ILE A 296 25.13 -2.13 16.97
N CYS A 297 24.80 -3.42 16.98
CA CYS A 297 24.65 -4.16 18.22
C CYS A 297 25.97 -4.03 19.00
N PRO A 298 25.96 -3.58 20.27
CA PRO A 298 27.17 -3.56 21.07
C PRO A 298 27.65 -5.00 21.25
N SER A 299 28.86 -5.29 20.77
CA SER A 299 29.57 -6.50 21.12
C SER A 299 29.76 -6.53 22.63
N GLY A 300 29.05 -7.43 23.30
CA GLY A 300 29.23 -7.65 24.73
C GLY A 300 30.61 -8.25 24.97
N ASP A 301 31.50 -7.48 25.60
CA ASP A 301 32.77 -7.99 26.10
C ASP A 301 32.50 -9.09 27.14
N LEU A 302 32.95 -10.30 26.82
CA LEU A 302 33.02 -11.41 27.78
C LEU A 302 34.42 -11.41 28.42
N THR A 303 34.46 -10.95 29.67
CA THR A 303 35.51 -11.25 30.66
C THR A 303 34.86 -11.75 31.94
#